data_AF-A0AAJ4E3U1-F1
#
_entry.id   AF-A0AAJ4E3U1-F1
#
_cell.length_a   1.000
_cell.length_b   1.000
_cell.length_c   1.000
_cell.angle_alpha   90.00
_cell.angle_beta   90.00
_cell.angle_gamma   90.00
#
_symmetry.space_group_name_H-M   'P 1'
#
loop_
_entity.id
_entity.type
_entity.pdbx_description
1 polymer ?
#
loop_
_entity_poly.entity_id
_entity_poly.type
_entity_poly.pdbx_seq_one_letter_code
_entity_poly.pdbx_strand_id
1 'polypeptide(L)'
;MKNTLKKLLLAVACLATAPAFAACQMTPVEYDMPSQRLDEALQQLAHRSGCPVTVDLGADSSRKVKKFKGTFTPDQALWLVLKKTGLEGYVENDGLTVDRRGQDFVNQRATELRTAIDAAGTRMEARKKKRFLHQLDTIESGAKKVVLEQSFVSAAEMASYKRDFDELSSQIPASK
;
A
#
# COMPACT_ATOMS: atom_id res chain seq x y z
N MET A 1 -38.33 -62.92 33.67
CA MET A 1 -37.18 -62.82 32.75
C MET A 1 -37.08 -61.39 32.26
N LYS A 2 -35.91 -60.77 32.48
CA LYS A 2 -35.61 -59.37 32.19
C LYS A 2 -35.62 -59.15 30.68
N ASN A 3 -36.22 -58.08 30.16
CA ASN A 3 -35.78 -57.51 28.89
C ASN A 3 -35.90 -55.98 28.89
N THR A 4 -34.72 -55.40 28.80
CA THR A 4 -34.32 -54.01 28.90
C THR A 4 -34.63 -53.29 27.59
N LEU A 5 -35.58 -52.35 27.62
CA LEU A 5 -35.84 -51.48 26.47
C LEU A 5 -34.80 -50.36 26.46
N LYS A 6 -33.75 -50.54 25.64
CA LYS A 6 -32.68 -49.57 25.39
C LYS A 6 -33.28 -48.29 24.78
N LYS A 7 -33.12 -47.18 25.49
CA LYS A 7 -33.36 -45.83 24.96
C LYS A 7 -32.32 -45.53 23.88
N LEU A 8 -32.77 -45.40 22.64
CA LEU A 8 -31.95 -44.95 21.51
C LEU A 8 -31.87 -43.41 21.59
N LEU A 9 -30.79 -42.89 22.19
CA LEU A 9 -30.45 -41.46 22.12
C LEU A 9 -29.72 -41.21 20.81
N LEU A 10 -30.42 -40.59 19.85
CA LEU A 10 -29.83 -40.08 18.62
C LEU A 10 -29.03 -38.82 18.95
N ALA A 11 -27.70 -38.95 19.09
CA ALA A 11 -26.81 -37.80 19.22
C ALA A 11 -26.57 -37.19 17.83
N VAL A 12 -27.28 -36.12 17.52
CA VAL A 12 -26.98 -35.27 16.36
C VAL A 12 -25.72 -34.47 16.68
N ALA A 13 -24.56 -34.95 16.23
CA ALA A 13 -23.32 -34.19 16.28
C ALA A 13 -23.38 -33.09 15.22
N CYS A 14 -23.70 -31.86 15.62
CA CYS A 14 -23.49 -30.68 14.79
C CYS A 14 -21.98 -30.53 14.55
N LEU A 15 -21.51 -30.99 13.39
CA LEU A 15 -20.24 -30.58 12.82
C LEU A 15 -20.34 -29.09 12.50
N ALA A 16 -19.88 -28.25 13.43
CA ALA A 16 -19.64 -26.85 13.15
C ALA A 16 -18.47 -26.77 12.16
N THR A 17 -18.78 -26.76 10.86
CA THR A 17 -17.83 -26.34 9.84
C THR A 17 -17.60 -24.84 10.04
N ALA A 18 -16.61 -24.48 10.84
CA ALA A 18 -16.10 -23.12 10.84
C ALA A 18 -15.71 -22.77 9.40
N PRO A 19 -16.11 -21.62 8.86
CA PRO A 19 -15.62 -21.19 7.57
C PRO A 19 -14.11 -21.08 7.67
N ALA A 20 -13.40 -21.96 6.96
CA ALA A 20 -11.98 -21.80 6.74
C ALA A 20 -11.83 -20.58 5.84
N PHE A 21 -11.72 -19.40 6.45
CA PHE A 21 -11.12 -18.26 5.78
C PHE A 21 -9.69 -18.69 5.48
N ALA A 22 -9.45 -19.08 4.23
CA ALA A 22 -8.10 -19.36 3.77
C ALA A 22 -7.29 -18.09 4.03
N ALA A 23 -6.35 -18.15 4.97
CA ALA A 23 -5.43 -17.06 5.21
C ALA A 23 -4.72 -16.74 3.89
N CYS A 24 -4.64 -15.47 3.51
CA CYS A 24 -3.94 -15.05 2.29
C CYS A 24 -2.57 -15.72 2.21
N GLN A 25 -2.39 -16.60 1.23
CA GLN A 25 -1.13 -17.31 1.03
C GLN A 25 -0.32 -16.59 -0.05
N MET A 26 0.91 -16.21 0.26
CA MET A 26 1.85 -15.65 -0.73
C MET A 26 2.48 -16.72 -1.62
N THR A 27 1.69 -17.72 -1.99
CA THR A 27 2.11 -18.79 -2.89
C THR A 27 1.90 -18.38 -4.34
N PRO A 28 2.78 -18.76 -5.28
CA PRO A 28 2.60 -18.42 -6.69
C PRO A 28 1.31 -19.02 -7.27
N VAL A 29 0.57 -18.22 -8.05
CA VAL A 29 -0.65 -18.60 -8.78
C VAL A 29 -0.54 -18.17 -10.24
N GLU A 30 -1.20 -18.88 -11.15
CA GLU A 30 -1.28 -18.48 -12.55
C GLU A 30 -2.30 -17.35 -12.77
N TYR A 31 -1.86 -16.29 -13.45
CA TYR A 31 -2.66 -15.14 -13.81
C TYR A 31 -2.73 -14.98 -15.33
N ASP A 32 -3.93 -14.67 -15.82
CA ASP A 32 -4.19 -14.17 -17.17
C ASP A 32 -5.10 -12.94 -17.01
N MET A 33 -4.48 -11.77 -16.90
CA MET A 33 -5.14 -10.51 -16.59
C MET A 33 -5.28 -9.69 -17.87
N PRO A 34 -6.50 -9.39 -18.34
CA PRO A 34 -6.70 -8.56 -19.52
C PRO A 34 -6.43 -7.09 -19.20
N SER A 35 -6.43 -6.24 -20.23
CA SER A 35 -6.42 -4.78 -20.01
C SER A 35 -7.83 -4.34 -19.66
N GLN A 36 -8.01 -3.87 -18.44
CA GLN A 36 -9.32 -3.55 -17.84
C GLN A 36 -9.18 -2.38 -16.87
N ARG A 37 -10.28 -2.02 -16.19
CA ARG A 37 -10.21 -0.98 -15.15
C ARG A 37 -9.45 -1.47 -13.93
N LEU A 38 -8.90 -0.54 -13.17
CA LEU A 38 -8.07 -0.82 -12.01
C LEU A 38 -8.87 -1.58 -10.93
N ASP A 39 -10.08 -1.13 -10.62
CA ASP A 39 -10.96 -1.79 -9.66
C ASP A 39 -11.30 -3.24 -10.07
N GLU A 40 -11.64 -3.46 -11.34
CA GLU A 40 -11.88 -4.79 -11.91
C GLU A 40 -10.63 -5.69 -11.80
N ALA A 41 -9.44 -5.13 -12.07
CA ALA A 41 -8.18 -5.85 -11.95
C ALA A 41 -7.83 -6.23 -10.51
N LEU A 42 -8.06 -5.34 -9.55
CA LEU A 42 -7.84 -5.62 -8.12
C LEU A 42 -8.84 -6.66 -7.60
N GLN A 43 -10.11 -6.59 -8.03
CA GLN A 43 -11.11 -7.60 -7.70
C GLN A 43 -10.74 -8.97 -8.28
N GLN A 44 -10.31 -9.03 -9.54
CA GLN A 44 -9.88 -10.28 -10.15
C GLN A 44 -8.62 -10.84 -9.48
N LEU A 45 -7.67 -9.97 -9.10
CA LEU A 45 -6.49 -10.37 -8.34
C LEU A 45 -6.90 -11.00 -7.01
N ALA A 46 -7.80 -10.37 -6.26
CA ALA A 46 -8.30 -10.89 -4.98
C ALA A 46 -8.94 -12.27 -5.15
N HIS A 47 -9.78 -12.43 -6.17
CA HIS A 47 -10.45 -13.69 -6.44
C HIS A 47 -9.48 -14.82 -6.85
N ARG A 48 -8.47 -14.49 -7.67
CA ARG A 48 -7.49 -15.48 -8.16
C ARG A 48 -6.49 -15.89 -7.08
N SER A 49 -6.04 -14.93 -6.26
CA SER A 49 -5.07 -15.19 -5.18
C SER A 49 -5.70 -15.78 -3.92
N GLY A 50 -7.00 -15.54 -3.70
CA GLY A 50 -7.63 -15.77 -2.40
C GLY A 50 -7.23 -14.73 -1.34
N CYS A 51 -6.47 -13.69 -1.71
CA CYS A 51 -6.06 -12.62 -0.81
C CYS A 51 -7.03 -11.44 -0.90
N PRO A 52 -7.65 -11.02 0.21
CA PRO A 52 -8.40 -9.76 0.25
C PRO A 52 -7.51 -8.58 -0.15
N VAL A 53 -8.09 -7.63 -0.87
CA VAL A 53 -7.41 -6.38 -1.25
C VAL A 53 -8.19 -5.20 -0.69
N THR A 54 -7.61 -4.54 0.31
CA THR A 54 -8.13 -3.28 0.85
C THR A 54 -7.67 -2.14 -0.04
N VAL A 55 -8.56 -1.23 -0.42
CA VAL A 55 -8.25 -0.20 -1.42
C VAL A 55 -8.69 1.19 -0.97
N ASP A 56 -7.84 2.18 -1.21
CA ASP A 56 -8.18 3.59 -1.28
C ASP A 56 -7.79 4.13 -2.67
N LEU A 57 -8.73 4.02 -3.62
CA LEU A 57 -8.48 4.36 -5.03
C LEU A 57 -8.83 5.81 -5.37
N GLY A 58 -9.68 6.47 -4.58
CA GLY A 58 -10.24 7.78 -4.93
C GLY A 58 -10.75 7.84 -6.38
N ALA A 59 -10.25 8.81 -7.15
CA ALA A 59 -10.61 9.00 -8.56
C ALA A 59 -9.95 7.99 -9.54
N ASP A 60 -8.99 7.17 -9.09
CA ASP A 60 -8.23 6.26 -9.95
C ASP A 60 -8.93 4.93 -10.23
N SER A 61 -10.08 4.64 -9.59
CA SER A 61 -10.81 3.37 -9.74
C SER A 61 -11.08 2.99 -11.21
N SER A 62 -11.44 3.99 -12.03
CA SER A 62 -11.74 3.81 -13.45
C SER A 62 -10.50 3.76 -14.37
N ARG A 63 -9.30 3.91 -13.81
CA ARG A 63 -8.07 3.96 -14.60
C ARG A 63 -7.81 2.62 -15.28
N LYS A 64 -7.47 2.66 -16.57
CA LYS A 64 -7.14 1.46 -17.32
C LYS A 64 -5.73 0.95 -16.97
N VAL A 65 -5.64 -0.33 -16.62
CA VAL A 65 -4.37 -1.04 -16.38
C VAL A 65 -3.99 -1.92 -17.56
N LYS A 66 -2.70 -2.27 -17.64
CA LYS A 66 -2.17 -3.10 -18.72
C LYS A 66 -2.44 -4.59 -18.44
N LYS A 67 -2.60 -5.36 -19.52
CA LYS A 67 -2.65 -6.83 -19.44
C LYS A 67 -1.31 -7.41 -18.98
N PHE A 68 -1.35 -8.53 -18.28
CA PHE A 68 -0.18 -9.37 -18.00
C PHE A 68 -0.60 -10.82 -17.83
N LYS A 69 0.35 -11.74 -18.04
CA LYS A 69 0.13 -13.19 -17.90
C LYS A 69 1.38 -13.85 -17.33
N GLY A 70 1.19 -14.86 -16.50
CA GLY A 70 2.27 -15.66 -15.92
C GLY A 70 1.96 -16.15 -14.51
N THR A 71 2.94 -16.81 -13.89
CA THR A 71 2.85 -17.30 -12.51
C THR A 71 3.55 -16.32 -11.58
N PHE A 72 2.82 -15.77 -10.62
CA PHE A 72 3.30 -14.73 -9.70
C PHE A 72 2.77 -14.98 -8.30
N THR A 73 3.48 -14.51 -7.28
CA THR A 73 2.88 -14.37 -5.94
C THR A 73 1.88 -13.20 -5.93
N PRO A 74 0.91 -13.16 -5.00
CA PRO A 74 -0.11 -12.11 -4.97
C PRO A 74 0.43 -10.67 -4.89
N ASP A 75 1.52 -10.45 -4.16
CA ASP A 75 2.23 -9.17 -4.05
C ASP A 75 2.89 -8.75 -5.39
N GLN A 76 3.54 -9.69 -6.07
CA GLN A 76 4.11 -9.46 -7.40
C GLN A 76 3.01 -9.12 -8.42
N ALA A 77 1.91 -9.87 -8.40
CA ALA A 77 0.75 -9.61 -9.25
C ALA A 77 0.14 -8.23 -8.95
N LEU A 78 0.11 -7.82 -7.68
CA LEU A 78 -0.38 -6.51 -7.27
C LEU A 78 0.47 -5.39 -7.88
N TRP A 79 1.79 -5.49 -7.76
CA TRP A 79 2.69 -4.48 -8.34
C TRP A 79 2.61 -4.43 -9.88
N LEU A 80 2.30 -5.55 -10.55
CA LEU A 80 2.01 -5.56 -11.98
C LEU A 80 0.70 -4.82 -12.32
N VAL A 81 -0.36 -5.01 -11.53
CA VAL A 81 -1.63 -4.27 -11.67
C VAL A 81 -1.40 -2.77 -11.49
N LEU A 82 -0.65 -2.39 -10.45
CA LEU A 82 -0.41 -0.99 -10.06
C LEU A 82 0.69 -0.30 -10.89
N LYS A 83 1.30 -1.00 -11.85
CA LYS A 83 2.44 -0.46 -12.59
C LYS A 83 2.05 0.83 -13.31
N LYS A 84 2.81 1.90 -13.05
CA LYS A 84 2.58 3.27 -13.57
C LYS A 84 1.25 3.91 -13.14
N THR A 85 0.50 3.35 -12.19
CA THR A 85 -0.72 4.01 -11.66
C THR A 85 -0.36 5.12 -10.67
N GLY A 86 0.80 5.06 -10.02
CA GLY A 86 1.14 5.98 -8.93
C GLY A 86 0.45 5.62 -7.61
N LEU A 87 -0.18 4.45 -7.55
CA LEU A 87 -0.64 3.81 -6.32
C LEU A 87 0.42 2.84 -5.81
N GLU A 88 0.37 2.59 -4.52
CA GLU A 88 1.30 1.75 -3.79
C GLU A 88 0.60 0.46 -3.35
N GLY A 89 1.30 -0.67 -3.44
CA GLY A 89 0.81 -1.99 -3.06
C GLY A 89 1.63 -2.59 -1.93
N TYR A 90 0.97 -2.97 -0.85
CA TYR A 90 1.59 -3.50 0.37
C TYR A 90 1.01 -4.85 0.78
N VAL A 91 1.86 -5.67 1.38
CA VAL A 91 1.44 -6.89 2.07
C VAL A 91 1.15 -6.57 3.53
N GLU A 92 -0.03 -6.96 3.99
CA GLU A 92 -0.46 -6.85 5.38
C GLU A 92 -0.77 -8.24 5.94
N ASN A 93 -1.00 -8.34 7.25
CA ASN A 93 -1.22 -9.63 7.92
C ASN A 93 -2.44 -10.41 7.38
N ASP A 94 -3.46 -9.70 6.90
CA ASP A 94 -4.74 -10.25 6.46
C ASP A 94 -4.95 -10.18 4.94
N GLY A 95 -3.98 -9.68 4.18
CA GLY A 95 -4.08 -9.58 2.73
C GLY A 95 -3.17 -8.54 2.12
N LEU A 96 -3.73 -7.80 1.17
CA LEU A 96 -3.05 -6.79 0.39
C LEU A 96 -3.72 -5.43 0.61
N THR A 97 -2.95 -4.35 0.56
CA THR A 97 -3.47 -2.99 0.62
C THR A 97 -2.99 -2.17 -0.57
N VAL A 98 -3.88 -1.33 -1.10
CA VAL A 98 -3.59 -0.34 -2.14
C VAL A 98 -3.90 1.05 -1.63
N ASP A 99 -2.87 1.88 -1.48
CA ASP A 99 -2.98 3.25 -0.98
C ASP A 99 -1.85 4.15 -1.54
N ARG A 100 -1.55 5.25 -0.84
CA ARG A 100 -0.45 6.20 -1.15
C ARG A 100 0.41 6.52 0.07
N ARG A 101 0.42 5.64 1.08
CA ARG A 101 0.96 5.99 2.41
C ARG A 101 2.39 6.54 2.37
N GLY A 102 3.23 6.04 1.46
CA GLY A 102 4.60 6.47 1.31
C GLY A 102 4.70 7.87 0.71
N GLN A 103 3.96 8.13 -0.37
CA GLN A 103 3.84 9.47 -0.95
C GLN A 103 3.17 10.45 0.01
N ASP A 104 2.14 10.05 0.74
CA ASP A 104 1.42 10.89 1.70
C ASP A 104 2.34 11.33 2.84
N PHE A 105 3.14 10.42 3.38
CA PHE A 105 4.19 10.76 4.35
C PHE A 105 5.16 11.82 3.79
N VAL A 106 5.66 11.61 2.56
CA VAL A 106 6.61 12.53 1.92
C VAL A 106 5.99 13.91 1.70
N ASN A 107 4.77 13.97 1.16
CA ASN A 107 4.05 15.20 0.87
C ASN A 107 3.70 15.97 2.15
N GLN A 108 3.24 15.26 3.19
CA GLN A 108 2.93 15.85 4.48
C GLN A 108 4.19 16.47 5.09
N ARG A 109 5.30 15.72 5.14
CA ARG A 109 6.53 16.20 5.75
C ARG A 109 7.16 17.36 4.97
N ALA A 110 7.12 17.31 3.64
CA ALA A 110 7.55 18.42 2.81
C ALA A 110 6.71 19.68 3.06
N THR A 111 5.39 19.53 3.21
CA THR A 111 4.47 20.64 3.54
C THR A 111 4.81 21.26 4.89
N GLU A 112 5.01 20.46 5.93
CA GLU A 112 5.41 20.93 7.27
C GLU A 112 6.71 21.75 7.21
N LEU A 113 7.71 21.28 6.45
CA LEU A 113 8.97 21.99 6.30
C LEU A 113 8.84 23.27 5.47
N ARG A 114 7.99 23.30 4.43
CA ARG A 114 7.66 24.54 3.71
C ARG A 114 7.05 25.57 4.66
N THR A 115 6.09 25.17 5.49
CA THR A 115 5.49 26.03 6.51
C THR A 115 6.54 26.55 7.50
N ALA A 116 7.45 25.69 7.98
CA ALA A 116 8.52 26.09 8.89
C ALA A 116 9.52 27.07 8.22
N ILE A 117 9.87 26.83 6.95
CA ILE A 117 10.72 27.74 6.15
C ILE A 117 10.04 29.11 5.97
N ASP A 118 8.73 29.13 5.73
CA ASP A 118 7.98 30.37 5.60
C ASP A 118 7.89 31.12 6.93
N ALA A 119 7.63 30.42 8.04
CA ALA A 119 7.64 30.98 9.40
C ALA A 119 9.04 31.47 9.85
N ALA A 120 10.12 30.90 9.30
CA ALA A 120 11.46 31.41 9.52
C ALA A 120 11.62 32.85 8.96
N GLY A 121 10.95 33.16 7.86
CA GLY A 121 10.94 34.48 7.26
C GLY A 121 12.35 34.98 6.95
N THR A 122 12.66 36.21 7.37
CA THR A 122 13.97 36.86 7.17
C THR A 122 15.11 36.23 7.97
N ARG A 123 14.82 35.33 8.93
CA ARG A 123 15.85 34.60 9.69
C ARG A 123 16.53 33.51 8.85
N MET A 124 15.97 33.20 7.68
CA MET A 124 16.57 32.31 6.71
C MET A 124 17.04 33.09 5.48
N GLU A 125 18.33 32.98 5.17
CA GLU A 125 18.93 33.53 3.96
C GLU A 125 18.16 33.11 2.70
N ALA A 126 17.86 34.05 1.80
CA ALA A 126 17.04 33.78 0.62
C ALA A 126 17.60 32.66 -0.28
N ARG A 127 18.94 32.60 -0.43
CA ARG A 127 19.61 31.53 -1.17
C ARG A 127 19.46 30.16 -0.49
N LYS A 128 19.52 30.13 0.85
CA LYS A 128 19.30 28.91 1.64
C LYS A 128 17.86 28.44 1.52
N LYS A 129 16.90 29.35 1.66
CA LYS A 129 15.47 29.09 1.44
C LYS A 129 15.22 28.47 0.07
N LYS A 130 15.71 29.09 -1.01
CA LYS A 130 15.54 28.56 -2.37
C LYS A 130 16.11 27.15 -2.53
N ARG A 131 17.30 26.88 -1.97
CA ARG A 131 17.91 25.54 -2.01
C ARG A 131 17.05 24.51 -1.27
N PHE A 132 16.54 24.85 -0.08
CA PHE A 132 15.73 23.94 0.71
C PHE A 132 14.42 23.59 0.00
N LEU A 133 13.73 24.59 -0.55
CA LEU A 133 12.51 24.36 -1.34
C LEU A 133 12.79 23.43 -2.52
N HIS A 134 13.90 23.64 -3.23
CA HIS A 134 14.29 22.74 -4.32
C HIS A 134 14.60 21.31 -3.85
N GLN A 135 15.21 21.14 -2.68
CA GLN A 135 15.45 19.81 -2.09
C GLN A 135 14.13 19.11 -1.75
N LEU A 136 13.14 19.83 -1.19
CA LEU A 136 11.81 19.28 -0.93
C LEU A 136 11.13 18.82 -2.23
N ASP A 137 11.15 19.65 -3.27
CA ASP A 137 10.58 19.30 -4.58
C ASP A 137 11.25 18.07 -5.19
N THR A 138 12.57 17.93 -4.97
CA THR A 138 13.35 16.78 -5.45
C THR A 138 12.97 15.50 -4.72
N ILE A 139 12.79 15.55 -3.40
CA ILE A 139 12.37 14.40 -2.59
C ILE A 139 10.97 13.93 -3.01
N GLU A 140 10.00 14.85 -3.13
CA GLU A 140 8.64 14.53 -3.57
C GLU A 140 8.60 13.93 -4.98
N SER A 141 9.33 14.54 -5.92
CA SER A 141 9.42 14.04 -7.29
C SER A 141 10.10 12.66 -7.35
N GLY A 142 11.10 12.43 -6.49
CA GLY A 142 11.76 11.15 -6.32
C GLY A 142 10.81 10.06 -5.83
N ALA A 143 10.05 10.33 -4.76
CA ALA A 143 9.07 9.40 -4.22
C ALA A 143 7.99 9.03 -5.26
N LYS A 144 7.46 10.03 -5.97
CA LYS A 144 6.50 9.79 -7.05
C LYS A 144 7.09 8.92 -8.18
N LYS A 145 8.33 9.20 -8.57
CA LYS A 145 9.02 8.43 -9.62
C LYS A 145 9.20 6.97 -9.19
N VAL A 146 9.66 6.74 -7.96
CA VAL A 146 9.81 5.42 -7.37
C VAL A 146 8.49 4.65 -7.45
N VAL A 147 7.37 5.23 -7.00
CA VAL A 147 6.07 4.55 -7.05
C VAL A 147 5.64 4.23 -8.48
N LEU A 148 5.89 5.11 -9.46
CA LEU A 148 5.61 4.81 -10.87
C LEU A 148 6.45 3.65 -11.40
N GLU A 149 7.66 3.46 -10.87
CA GLU A 149 8.63 2.45 -11.29
C GLU A 149 8.48 1.12 -10.56
N GLN A 150 8.10 1.07 -9.29
CA GLN A 150 8.02 -0.18 -8.53
C GLN A 150 6.66 -0.45 -7.88
N SER A 151 5.75 0.52 -7.88
CA SER A 151 4.39 0.42 -7.30
C SER A 151 4.34 0.25 -5.79
N PHE A 152 5.37 0.74 -5.08
CA PHE A 152 5.39 0.91 -3.63
C PHE A 152 6.53 1.86 -3.25
N VAL A 153 6.56 2.34 -2.00
CA VAL A 153 7.77 2.89 -1.37
C VAL A 153 8.31 1.84 -0.40
N SER A 154 9.56 1.43 -0.56
CA SER A 154 10.20 0.42 0.30
C SER A 154 10.52 0.99 1.69
N ALA A 155 10.76 0.09 2.65
CA ALA A 155 11.21 0.48 3.99
C ALA A 155 12.55 1.24 3.95
N ALA A 156 13.45 0.88 3.04
CA ALA A 156 14.75 1.54 2.89
C ALA A 156 14.60 2.97 2.34
N GLU A 157 13.76 3.17 1.33
CA GLU A 157 13.45 4.50 0.80
C GLU A 157 12.77 5.37 1.86
N MET A 158 11.80 4.80 2.59
CA MET A 158 11.12 5.48 3.67
C MET A 158 12.11 5.94 4.77
N ALA A 159 13.04 5.08 5.16
CA ALA A 159 14.09 5.42 6.11
C ALA A 159 15.03 6.52 5.55
N SER A 160 15.30 6.52 4.25
CA SER A 160 16.09 7.59 3.63
C SER A 160 15.35 8.92 3.66
N TYR A 161 14.08 8.96 3.22
CA TYR A 161 13.29 10.19 3.24
C TYR A 161 13.16 10.77 4.65
N LYS A 162 12.93 9.92 5.66
CA LYS A 162 12.90 10.37 7.05
C LYS A 162 14.19 11.07 7.46
N ARG A 163 15.35 10.46 7.16
CA ARG A 163 16.66 11.08 7.47
C ARG A 163 16.85 12.40 6.74
N ASP A 164 16.53 12.45 5.45
CA ASP A 164 16.67 13.67 4.64
C ASP A 164 15.80 14.80 5.21
N PHE A 165 14.57 14.49 5.62
CA PHE A 165 13.68 15.46 6.26
C PHE A 165 14.15 15.89 7.65
N ASP A 166 14.67 14.97 8.46
CA ASP A 166 15.21 15.30 9.79
C ASP A 166 16.45 16.21 9.65
N GLU A 167 17.32 15.94 8.68
CA GLU A 167 18.48 16.78 8.37
C GLU A 167 18.06 18.18 7.91
N LEU A 168 17.09 18.29 7.00
CA LEU A 168 16.56 19.58 6.56
C LEU A 168 15.93 20.34 7.73
N SER A 169 15.12 19.65 8.55
CA SER A 169 14.45 20.22 9.71
C SER A 169 15.43 20.82 10.71
N SER A 170 16.53 20.12 11.01
CA SER A 170 17.56 20.57 11.95
C SER A 170 18.23 21.91 11.56
N GLN A 171 18.13 22.29 10.29
CA GLN A 171 18.75 23.49 9.73
C GLN A 171 17.79 24.67 9.57
N ILE A 172 16.50 24.49 9.87
CA ILE A 172 15.48 25.54 9.86
C ILE A 172 15.50 26.25 11.22
N PRO A 173 15.60 27.59 11.27
CA PRO A 173 15.51 28.34 12.52
C PRO A 173 14.18 28.06 13.24
N ALA A 174 14.24 27.66 14.51
CA ALA A 174 13.05 27.35 15.33
C ALA A 174 12.04 28.51 15.33
N SER A 175 10.73 28.20 15.26
CA SER A 175 9.71 29.23 15.51
C SER A 175 9.84 29.73 16.95
N LYS A 176 9.64 31.03 17.15
CA LYS A 176 9.36 31.58 18.48
C LYS A 176 7.90 31.30 18.84
#